data_AF-A0A640XNN5-F1
#
_entry.id   AF-A0A640XNN5-F1
#
_cell.length_a   1.000
_cell.length_b   1.000
_cell.length_c   1.000
_cell.angle_alpha   90.00
_cell.angle_beta   90.00
_cell.angle_gamma   90.00
#
_symmetry.space_group_name_H-M   'P 1'
#
loop_
_entity.id
_entity.type
_entity.pdbx_description
1 polymer ?
#
loop_
_entity_poly.entity_id
_entity_poly.type
_entity_poly.pdbx_seq_one_letter_code
_entity_poly.pdbx_strand_id
1 'polypeptide(L)' 'MKLLEFLQENDGGLSASRLFPFVIMCCMATDWMHAVFTAGAWKPDIQLIILFLGAMGFKVLQKPFENK' A
#
# COMPACT_ATOMS: atom_id res chain seq x y z
N MET A 1 -6.49 -17.22 -2.52
CA MET A 1 -7.76 -16.47 -2.57
C MET A 1 -7.88 -15.33 -1.54
N LYS A 2 -6.95 -15.15 -0.58
CA LYS A 2 -7.02 -14.09 0.45
C LYS A 2 -6.66 -12.66 -0.03
N LEU A 3 -5.99 -12.54 -1.17
CA LEU A 3 -5.57 -11.24 -1.70
C LEU A 3 -6.76 -10.44 -2.25
N LEU A 4 -7.69 -11.13 -2.92
CA LEU A 4 -8.93 -10.53 -3.41
C LEU A 4 -9.78 -10.01 -2.27
N GLU A 5 -9.89 -10.78 -1.18
CA GLU A 5 -10.61 -10.36 0.04
C GLU A 5 -9.99 -9.11 0.69
N PHE A 6 -8.66 -8.98 0.66
CA PHE A 6 -7.98 -7.79 1.18
C PHE A 6 -8.30 -6.52 0.37
N LEU A 7 -8.44 -6.67 -0.95
CA LEU A 7 -8.74 -5.59 -1.88
C LEU A 7 -10.23 -5.22 -1.93
N GLN A 8 -11.10 -6.04 -1.36
CA GLN A 8 -12.54 -5.79 -1.33
C GLN A 8 -12.95 -4.87 -0.17
N GLU A 9 -13.81 -3.89 -0.44
CA GLU A 9 -14.53 -3.12 0.58
C GLU A 9 -15.61 -3.98 1.27
N ASN A 10 -16.23 -3.44 2.31
CA ASN A 10 -17.24 -4.15 3.11
C ASN A 10 -18.52 -4.51 2.33
N ASP A 11 -18.75 -3.85 1.18
CA ASP A 11 -19.84 -4.10 0.23
C ASP A 11 -19.49 -5.18 -0.81
N GLY A 12 -18.27 -5.74 -0.76
CA GLY A 12 -17.78 -6.74 -1.72
C GLY A 12 -17.20 -6.15 -3.02
N GLY A 13 -17.23 -4.82 -3.17
CA GLY A 13 -16.64 -4.10 -4.30
C GLY A 13 -15.12 -4.02 -4.22
N LEU A 14 -14.42 -4.01 -5.35
CA LEU A 14 -12.97 -3.82 -5.38
C LEU A 14 -12.62 -2.36 -5.12
N SER A 15 -11.70 -2.14 -4.18
CA SER A 15 -11.31 -0.80 -3.77
C SER A 15 -10.03 -0.31 -4.43
N ALA A 16 -10.15 0.70 -5.30
CA ALA A 16 -8.97 1.42 -5.82
C ALA A 16 -8.13 2.00 -4.67
N SER A 17 -8.78 2.45 -3.60
CA SER A 17 -8.12 3.05 -2.43
C SER A 17 -7.37 2.05 -1.55
N ARG A 18 -7.68 0.74 -1.60
CA ARG A 18 -6.87 -0.32 -0.97
C ARG A 18 -5.82 -0.91 -1.93
N LEU A 19 -6.14 -0.93 -3.22
CA LEU A 19 -5.22 -1.40 -4.27
C LEU A 19 -3.99 -0.48 -4.39
N PHE A 20 -4.19 0.83 -4.33
CA PHE A 20 -3.10 1.81 -4.47
C PHE A 20 -1.99 1.67 -3.40
N PRO A 21 -2.30 1.67 -2.08
CA PRO A 21 -1.28 1.43 -1.06
C PRO A 21 -0.69 0.02 -1.14
N PHE A 22 -1.46 -0.99 -1.58
CA PHE A 22 -0.94 -2.34 -1.79
C PHE A 22 0.13 -2.38 -2.89
N VAL A 23 -0.11 -1.72 -4.02
CA VAL A 23 0.88 -1.59 -5.11
C VAL A 23 2.13 -0.86 -4.63
N ILE A 24 1.97 0.25 -3.90
CA ILE A 24 3.10 0.99 -3.33
C ILE A 24 3.95 0.08 -2.41
N MET A 25 3.31 -0.70 -1.55
CA MET A 25 3.98 -1.66 -0.67
C MET A 25 4.77 -2.71 -1.46
N CYS A 26 4.20 -3.27 -2.54
CA CYS A 26 4.90 -4.22 -3.40
C CYS A 26 6.12 -3.60 -4.10
N CYS A 27 5.99 -2.36 -4.58
CA CYS A 27 7.11 -1.63 -5.18
C CYS A 27 8.22 -1.38 -4.16
N MET A 28 7.88 -0.93 -2.95
CA MET A 28 8.85 -0.74 -1.85
C MET A 28 9.57 -2.04 -1.50
N ALA A 29 8.83 -3.13 -1.33
CA ALA A 29 9.42 -4.43 -1.00
C ALA A 29 10.39 -4.90 -2.11
N THR A 30 10.01 -4.71 -3.38
CA THR A 30 10.84 -5.09 -4.53
C THR A 30 12.10 -4.25 -4.60
N ASP A 31 12.00 -2.94 -4.39
CA ASP A 31 13.15 -2.03 -4.40
C ASP A 31 14.13 -2.34 -3.25
N TRP A 32 13.60 -2.62 -2.05
CA TRP A 32 14.44 -3.01 -0.91
C TRP A 32 15.11 -4.36 -1.11
N MET A 33 14.41 -5.35 -1.67
CA MET A 33 15.01 -6.63 -2.03
C MET A 33 16.12 -6.42 -3.06
N HIS A 34 15.85 -5.64 -4.11
CA HIS A 34 16.85 -5.33 -5.14
C HIS A 34 18.08 -4.63 -4.54
N ALA A 35 17.91 -3.67 -3.65
CA ALA A 35 19.02 -3.00 -2.96
C ALA A 35 19.85 -3.97 -2.09
N VAL A 36 19.20 -4.88 -1.38
CA VAL A 36 19.88 -5.92 -0.60
C VAL A 36 20.66 -6.88 -1.50
N PHE A 37 20.09 -7.30 -2.64
CA PHE A 37 20.76 -8.24 -3.55
C PHE A 37 21.90 -7.60 -4.36
N THR A 38 21.84 -6.30 -4.66
CA THR A 38 22.84 -5.61 -5.50
C THR A 38 23.92 -4.88 -4.70
N ALA A 39 23.53 -4.17 -3.64
CA ALA A 39 24.42 -3.35 -2.84
C ALA A 39 24.78 -3.99 -1.48
N GLY A 40 24.12 -5.09 -1.10
CA GLY A 40 24.34 -5.74 0.19
C GLY A 40 23.88 -4.92 1.39
N ALA A 41 23.13 -3.84 1.16
CA ALA A 41 22.71 -2.89 2.19
C ALA A 41 21.22 -2.58 2.06
N TRP A 42 20.52 -2.57 3.18
CA TRP A 42 19.15 -2.08 3.24
C TRP A 42 19.15 -0.56 3.19
N LYS A 43 18.52 0.00 2.15
CA LYS A 43 18.41 1.46 1.95
C LYS A 43 16.95 1.85 1.79
N PRO A 44 16.23 2.14 2.88
CA PRO A 44 14.84 2.56 2.79
C PRO A 44 14.73 3.96 2.19
N ASP A 45 13.89 4.11 1.16
CA ASP A 45 13.51 5.41 0.62
C ASP A 45 12.39 6.03 1.47
N ILE A 46 12.73 7.13 2.14
CA ILE A 46 11.81 7.89 3.01
C ILE A 46 10.65 8.48 2.20
N GLN A 47 10.85 8.85 0.93
CA GLN A 47 9.79 9.41 0.08
C GLN A 47 8.71 8.37 -0.20
N LEU A 48 9.12 7.14 -0.52
CA LEU A 48 8.19 6.02 -0.72
C LEU A 48 7.44 5.67 0.57
N ILE A 49 8.10 5.71 1.72
CA ILE A 49 7.45 5.48 3.03
C ILE A 49 6.38 6.55 3.29
N ILE A 50 6.68 7.82 3.06
CA ILE A 50 5.73 8.92 3.25
C ILE A 50 4.55 8.77 2.29
N LEU A 51 4.80 8.39 1.03
CA LEU A 51 3.75 8.16 0.04
C LEU A 51 2.80 7.02 0.48
N PHE A 52 3.36 5.92 0.97
CA PHE A 52 2.58 4.80 1.50
C PHE A 52 1.71 5.22 2.69
N LEU A 53 2.30 5.95 3.66
CA LEU A 53 1.57 6.45 4.83
C LEU A 53 0.48 7.46 4.44
N GLY A 54 0.74 8.32 3.45
CA GLY A 54 -0.25 9.26 2.91
C GLY A 54 -1.43 8.55 2.25
N ALA A 55 -1.17 7.52 1.44
CA ALA A 55 -2.22 6.71 0.80
C ALA A 55 -3.08 5.97 1.84
N MET A 56 -2.45 5.41 2.88
CA MET A 56 -3.16 4.78 4.00
C MET A 56 -3.98 5.80 4.80
N GLY A 57 -3.40 6.96 5.09
CA GLY A 57 -4.08 8.05 5.80
C GLY A 57 -5.30 8.57 5.04
N PHE A 58 -5.21 8.68 3.72
CA PHE A 58 -6.34 9.05 2.87
C PHE A 58 -7.51 8.07 3.00
N LYS A 59 -7.26 6.75 2.96
CA LYS A 59 -8.30 5.73 3.17
C LYS A 59 -8.93 5.84 4.56
N VAL A 60 -8.12 6.04 5.60
CA VAL A 60 -8.61 6.21 6.98
C VAL A 60 -9.53 7.44 7.08
N LEU A 61 -9.16 8.55 6.45
CA LEU A 61 -9.97 9.77 6.40
C LEU A 61 -11.22 9.62 5.52
N GLN A 62 -11.18 8.77 4.50
CA GLN A 62 -12.32 8.49 3.61
C GLN A 62 -13.39 7.62 4.28
N LYS A 63 -12.99 6.69 5.16
CA LYS A 63 -13.88 5.74 5.86
C LYS A 63 -15.12 6.37 6.54
N PRO A 64 -15.05 7.52 7.25
CA PRO A 64 -16.25 8.17 7.81
C PRO A 64 -17.21 8.76 6.77
N PHE A 65 -16.76 9.00 5.54
CA PHE A 65 -17.60 9.50 4.44
C PHE A 65 -18.25 8.38 3.62
N GLU A 66 -17.71 7.16 3.65
CA GLU A 66 -18.28 5.98 2.97
C GLU A 66 -19.50 5.40 3.70
N ASN A 67 -19.69 5.71 4.98
CA ASN A 67 -20.80 5.21 5.80
C ASN A 67 -21.99 6.19 5.91
N LYS A 68 -22.10 7.16 4.99
CA LYS A 68 -23.26 8.05 4.85
C LYS A 68 -24.08 7.66 3.63
#